data_AF-A0A935FJ11-F1
#
_entry.id   AF-A0A935FJ11-F1
#
_cell.length_a   1.000
_cell.length_b   1.000
_cell.length_c   1.000
_cell.angle_alpha   90.00
_cell.angle_beta   90.00
_cell.angle_gamma   90.00
#
_symmetry.space_group_name_H-M   'P 1'
#
loop_
_entity.id
_entity.type
_entity.pdbx_description
1 polymer ?
#
loop_
_entity_poly.entity_id
_entity_poly.type
_entity_poly.pdbx_seq_one_letter_code
_entity_poly.pdbx_strand_id
1 'polypeptide(L)'
;MLVPRVSAVSAGPEHVCALRTDGTVACWGLNFDGRATPPGGSFTSVAAGDRFSCGIKTDRKVACWGANKFGQATPPGDLFTTVGAGQGFACGIKTDRTVACWGWGADGGTTPPPGSFASLSVGWTHACGIKTDAGTVFLRGH
;
A
#
# COMPACT_ATOMS: atom_id res chain seq x y z
N MET A 1 22.48 23.00 7.23
CA MET A 1 21.38 22.34 6.49
C MET A 1 21.11 21.00 7.14
N LEU A 2 19.94 20.80 7.76
CA LEU A 2 19.53 19.48 8.26
C LEU A 2 19.06 18.67 7.05
N VAL A 3 19.76 17.58 6.74
CA VAL A 3 19.27 16.60 5.75
C VAL A 3 18.15 15.82 6.44
N PRO A 4 16.90 15.86 5.95
CA PRO A 4 15.81 15.15 6.59
C PRO A 4 16.10 13.64 6.58
N ARG A 5 16.04 13.01 7.75
CA ARG A 5 16.28 11.57 7.87
C ARG A 5 15.11 10.80 7.26
N VAL A 6 15.45 9.75 6.52
CA VAL A 6 14.49 8.80 5.94
C VAL A 6 14.37 7.60 6.87
N SER A 7 13.14 7.17 7.15
CA SER A 7 12.84 6.00 7.98
C SER A 7 12.44 4.78 7.15
N ALA A 8 11.87 4.98 5.97
CA ALA A 8 11.51 3.90 5.05
C ALA A 8 11.52 4.38 3.60
N VAL A 9 11.69 3.44 2.67
CA VAL A 9 11.57 3.66 1.22
C VAL A 9 10.70 2.57 0.61
N SER A 10 9.96 2.92 -0.44
CA SER A 10 9.23 1.97 -1.27
C SER A 10 9.42 2.34 -2.72
N ALA A 11 9.82 1.35 -3.52
CA ALA A 11 10.08 1.52 -4.95
C ALA A 11 8.98 0.82 -5.74
N GLY A 12 8.31 1.60 -6.58
CA GLY A 12 7.53 1.10 -7.69
C GLY A 12 8.43 0.93 -8.93
N PRO A 13 7.81 0.67 -10.08
CA PRO A 13 8.53 0.36 -11.32
C PRO A 13 9.19 1.60 -11.94
N GLU A 14 8.51 2.75 -11.82
CA GLU A 14 8.92 4.00 -12.47
C GLU A 14 9.05 5.17 -11.48
N HIS A 15 8.69 4.98 -10.21
CA HIS A 15 8.82 5.99 -9.15
C HIS A 15 9.19 5.36 -7.80
N VAL A 16 9.80 6.17 -6.95
CA VAL A 16 10.20 5.79 -5.58
C VAL A 16 9.61 6.80 -4.61
N CYS A 17 9.17 6.32 -3.45
CA CYS A 17 8.72 7.15 -2.34
C CYS A 17 9.55 6.88 -1.09
N ALA A 18 9.93 7.93 -0.39
CA ALA A 18 10.60 7.88 0.92
C ALA A 18 9.69 8.47 1.99
N LEU A 19 9.57 7.75 3.10
CA LEU A 19 8.99 8.26 4.34
C LEU A 19 10.09 8.88 5.19
N ARG A 20 9.91 10.14 5.59
CA ARG A 20 10.82 10.84 6.50
C ARG A 20 10.47 10.58 7.95
N THR A 21 11.42 10.78 8.85
CA THR A 21 11.22 10.64 10.31
C THR A 21 10.23 11.65 10.89
N ASP A 22 9.94 12.74 10.18
CA ASP A 22 8.90 13.72 10.53
C ASP A 22 7.49 13.31 10.04
N GLY A 23 7.36 12.14 9.40
CA GLY A 23 6.12 11.60 8.87
C GLY A 23 5.76 12.11 7.46
N THR A 24 6.50 13.06 6.89
CA THR A 24 6.23 13.51 5.51
C THR A 24 6.75 12.51 4.48
N VAL A 25 6.10 12.47 3.32
CA VAL A 25 6.51 11.61 2.20
C VAL A 25 7.10 12.48 1.10
N ALA A 26 8.20 12.04 0.50
CA ALA A 26 8.67 12.56 -0.79
C ALA A 26 8.78 11.43 -1.79
N CYS A 27 8.28 11.67 -3.00
CA CYS A 27 8.42 10.74 -4.10
C CYS A 27 9.16 11.41 -5.27
N TRP A 28 9.84 10.61 -6.08
CA TRP A 28 10.56 11.05 -7.27
C TRP A 28 10.54 9.95 -8.35
N GLY A 29 10.86 10.34 -9.59
CA GLY A 29 10.74 9.49 -10.77
C GLY A 29 9.60 9.95 -11.68
N LEU A 30 9.03 9.02 -12.43
CA LEU A 30 7.93 9.29 -13.34
C LEU A 30 6.68 9.77 -12.57
N ASN A 31 6.05 10.84 -13.05
CA ASN A 31 4.95 11.50 -12.33
C ASN A 31 3.66 11.66 -13.15
N PHE A 32 3.42 10.78 -14.13
CA PHE A 32 2.10 10.72 -14.75
C PHE A 32 1.03 10.36 -13.72
N ASP A 33 -0.16 10.94 -13.86
CA ASP A 33 -1.29 10.82 -12.93
C ASP A 33 -1.02 11.36 -11.51
N GLY A 34 0.13 11.99 -11.28
CA GLY A 34 0.54 12.48 -9.96
C GLY A 34 1.07 11.40 -9.02
N ARG A 35 1.49 10.21 -9.52
CA ARG A 35 1.97 9.07 -8.69
C ARG A 35 3.15 9.39 -7.77
N ALA A 36 3.97 10.39 -8.14
CA ALA A 36 5.09 10.91 -7.36
C ALA A 36 4.78 12.26 -6.69
N THR A 37 3.51 12.66 -6.61
CA THR A 37 3.04 13.86 -5.88
C THR A 37 2.24 13.42 -4.65
N PRO A 38 2.91 13.07 -3.53
CA PRO A 38 2.21 12.64 -2.32
C PRO A 38 1.32 13.77 -1.76
N PRO A 39 0.12 13.45 -1.24
CA PRO A 39 -0.70 14.42 -0.56
C PRO A 39 -0.04 14.87 0.75
N GLY A 40 -0.37 16.07 1.20
CA GLY A 40 0.08 16.58 2.50
C GLY A 40 -0.43 15.74 3.67
N GLY A 41 0.27 15.83 4.80
CA GLY A 41 -0.03 15.12 6.04
C GLY A 41 1.14 14.28 6.55
N SER A 42 0.88 13.52 7.62
CA SER A 42 1.85 12.64 8.26
C SER A 42 1.46 11.18 8.09
N PHE A 43 2.45 10.38 7.72
CA PHE A 43 2.34 8.97 7.40
C PHE A 43 3.23 8.12 8.31
N THR A 44 2.82 6.87 8.51
CA THR A 44 3.59 5.85 9.24
C THR A 44 4.16 4.79 8.32
N SER A 45 3.64 4.68 7.09
CA SER A 45 4.17 3.80 6.05
C SER A 45 3.82 4.32 4.65
N VAL A 46 4.57 3.87 3.66
CA VAL A 46 4.36 4.17 2.24
C VAL A 46 4.61 2.93 1.40
N ALA A 47 3.81 2.76 0.35
CA ALA A 47 3.92 1.70 -0.64
C ALA A 47 3.76 2.30 -2.05
N ALA A 48 4.72 2.03 -2.93
CA ALA A 48 4.69 2.46 -4.33
C ALA A 48 4.32 1.25 -5.22
N GLY A 49 3.24 1.38 -6.00
CA GLY A 49 2.82 0.42 -7.02
C GLY A 49 3.24 0.86 -8.42
N ASP A 50 2.59 0.36 -9.47
CA ASP A 50 2.96 0.69 -10.87
C ASP A 50 2.68 2.16 -11.23
N ARG A 51 1.41 2.56 -11.16
CA ARG A 51 0.97 3.91 -11.55
C ARG A 51 0.38 4.73 -10.42
N PHE A 52 0.53 4.25 -9.20
CA PHE A 52 -0.05 4.86 -8.01
C PHE A 52 0.79 4.54 -6.79
N SER A 53 0.50 5.23 -5.69
CA SER A 53 1.14 5.04 -4.39
C SER A 53 0.08 5.08 -3.31
N CYS A 54 0.36 4.45 -2.18
CA CYS A 54 -0.46 4.48 -0.99
C CYS A 54 0.41 4.76 0.24
N GLY A 55 -0.20 5.31 1.27
CA GLY A 55 0.42 5.44 2.59
C GLY A 55 -0.61 5.35 3.70
N ILE A 56 -0.19 4.85 4.86
CA ILE A 56 -1.01 4.85 6.07
C ILE A 56 -0.72 6.13 6.82
N LYS A 57 -1.76 6.90 7.12
CA LYS A 57 -1.69 8.11 7.94
C LYS A 57 -1.55 7.75 9.42
N THR A 58 -1.19 8.73 10.25
CA THR A 58 -1.08 8.55 11.71
C THR A 58 -2.39 8.14 12.39
N ASP A 59 -3.54 8.44 11.79
CA ASP A 59 -4.88 8.00 12.22
C ASP A 59 -5.25 6.59 11.71
N ARG A 60 -4.31 5.88 11.10
CA ARG A 60 -4.44 4.54 10.49
C ARG A 60 -5.33 4.46 9.25
N LYS A 61 -5.81 5.59 8.73
CA LYS A 61 -6.48 5.59 7.42
C LYS A 61 -5.46 5.50 6.30
N VAL A 62 -5.84 4.85 5.20
CA VAL A 62 -5.03 4.81 3.99
C VAL A 62 -5.38 6.01 3.11
N ALA A 63 -4.36 6.68 2.57
CA ALA A 63 -4.52 7.57 1.44
C ALA A 63 -3.70 7.02 0.27
N CYS A 64 -4.34 6.91 -0.89
CA CYS A 64 -3.70 6.52 -2.12
C CYS A 64 -3.81 7.66 -3.14
N TRP A 65 -2.83 7.78 -4.04
CA TRP A 65 -2.73 8.84 -5.04
C TRP A 65 -2.07 8.31 -6.31
N GLY A 66 -2.30 8.98 -7.44
CA GLY A 66 -1.89 8.50 -8.77
C GLY A 66 -3.07 7.99 -9.60
N ALA A 67 -2.78 7.07 -10.51
CA ALA A 67 -3.79 6.48 -11.39
C ALA A 67 -4.90 5.76 -10.60
N ASN A 68 -6.15 5.92 -11.04
CA ASN A 68 -7.31 5.35 -10.34
C ASN A 68 -8.33 4.66 -11.25
N LYS A 69 -7.91 4.20 -12.44
CA LYS A 69 -8.83 3.61 -13.43
C LYS A 69 -9.59 2.38 -12.91
N PHE A 70 -9.00 1.64 -11.96
CA PHE A 70 -9.58 0.43 -11.37
C PHE A 70 -10.03 0.64 -9.92
N GLY A 71 -10.03 1.87 -9.41
CA GLY A 71 -10.30 2.14 -8.00
C GLY A 71 -9.11 1.89 -7.06
N GLN A 72 -7.90 1.64 -7.57
CA GLN A 72 -6.72 1.36 -6.75
C GLN A 72 -6.28 2.53 -5.85
N ALA A 73 -6.63 3.77 -6.23
CA ALA A 73 -6.43 4.96 -5.42
C ALA A 73 -7.66 5.32 -4.55
N THR A 74 -8.67 4.43 -4.50
CA THR A 74 -9.87 4.56 -3.65
C THR A 74 -9.85 3.48 -2.56
N PRO A 75 -9.07 3.65 -1.48
CA PRO A 75 -9.02 2.68 -0.41
C PRO A 75 -10.37 2.58 0.34
N PRO A 76 -10.71 1.42 0.92
CA PRO A 76 -11.90 1.29 1.76
C PRO A 76 -11.77 2.10 3.05
N GLY A 77 -12.91 2.40 3.69
CA GLY A 77 -12.99 3.21 4.92
C GLY A 77 -12.47 2.54 6.20
N ASP A 78 -11.82 1.38 6.10
CA ASP A 78 -11.24 0.64 7.21
C ASP A 78 -9.94 1.29 7.75
N LEU A 79 -9.47 0.81 8.90
CA LEU A 79 -8.19 1.21 9.50
C LEU A 79 -7.13 0.12 9.30
N PHE A 80 -5.91 0.53 8.96
CA PHE A 80 -4.84 -0.38 8.53
C PHE A 80 -3.57 -0.26 9.38
N THR A 81 -2.83 -1.36 9.44
CA THR A 81 -1.50 -1.48 10.05
C THR A 81 -0.39 -1.62 9.02
N THR A 82 -0.71 -2.23 7.88
CA THR A 82 0.21 -2.48 6.76
C THR A 82 -0.53 -2.23 5.45
N VAL A 83 0.16 -1.70 4.45
CA VAL A 83 -0.34 -1.54 3.09
C VAL A 83 0.76 -1.91 2.10
N GLY A 84 0.37 -2.57 1.01
CA GLY A 84 1.21 -2.82 -0.15
C GLY A 84 0.46 -2.49 -1.43
N ALA A 85 1.20 -2.16 -2.49
CA ALA A 85 0.66 -1.72 -3.77
C ALA A 85 1.29 -2.55 -4.90
N GLY A 86 0.45 -3.11 -5.78
CA GLY A 86 0.84 -3.89 -6.95
C GLY A 86 0.66 -3.12 -8.26
N GLN A 87 0.38 -3.83 -9.36
CA GLN A 87 0.22 -3.22 -10.69
C GLN A 87 -1.02 -2.31 -10.79
N GLY A 88 -2.15 -2.79 -10.30
CA GLY A 88 -3.44 -2.11 -10.43
C GLY A 88 -4.33 -2.30 -9.22
N PHE A 89 -3.78 -2.80 -8.12
CA PHE A 89 -4.50 -3.10 -6.88
C PHE A 89 -3.60 -2.80 -5.68
N ALA A 90 -4.20 -2.63 -4.52
CA ALA A 90 -3.50 -2.57 -3.25
C ALA A 90 -4.17 -3.51 -2.25
N CYS A 91 -3.39 -3.97 -1.28
CA CYS A 91 -3.87 -4.78 -0.18
C CYS A 91 -3.30 -4.24 1.14
N GLY A 92 -4.04 -4.42 2.22
CA GLY A 92 -3.58 -4.05 3.55
C GLY A 92 -4.11 -4.95 4.64
N ILE A 93 -3.36 -5.04 5.74
CA ILE A 93 -3.82 -5.69 6.98
C ILE A 93 -4.53 -4.64 7.82
N LYS A 94 -5.79 -4.88 8.13
CA LYS A 94 -6.61 -4.04 9.00
C LYS A 94 -6.13 -4.09 10.46
N THR A 95 -6.62 -3.18 11.31
CA THR A 95 -6.32 -3.20 12.75
C THR A 95 -6.87 -4.43 13.48
N ASP A 96 -7.91 -5.08 12.95
CA ASP A 96 -8.45 -6.35 13.44
C ASP A 96 -7.69 -7.58 12.91
N ARG A 97 -6.58 -7.37 12.19
CA ARG A 97 -5.72 -8.37 11.54
C ARG A 97 -6.33 -9.08 10.33
N THR A 98 -7.52 -8.72 9.87
CA THR A 98 -8.04 -9.21 8.58
C THR A 98 -7.38 -8.47 7.41
N VAL A 99 -7.45 -9.04 6.20
CA VAL A 99 -6.92 -8.39 4.99
C VAL A 99 -8.06 -7.83 4.16
N ALA A 100 -7.84 -6.66 3.59
CA ALA A 100 -8.66 -6.14 2.50
C ALA A 100 -7.77 -5.80 1.29
N CYS A 101 -8.24 -6.14 0.11
CA CYS A 101 -7.65 -5.78 -1.17
C CYS A 101 -8.66 -4.97 -1.99
N TRP A 102 -8.19 -3.98 -2.73
CA TRP A 102 -9.01 -3.10 -3.56
C TRP A 102 -8.29 -2.74 -4.85
N GLY A 103 -9.04 -2.28 -5.85
CA GLY A 103 -8.53 -2.00 -7.18
C GLY A 103 -8.85 -3.12 -8.17
N TRP A 104 -7.98 -3.30 -9.16
CA TRP A 104 -8.14 -4.31 -10.20
C TRP A 104 -8.21 -5.73 -9.61
N GLY A 105 -9.27 -6.47 -9.94
CA GLY A 105 -9.52 -7.83 -9.44
C GLY A 105 -10.35 -7.93 -8.16
N ALA A 106 -10.67 -6.79 -7.52
CA ALA A 106 -11.48 -6.73 -6.29
C ALA A 106 -12.93 -7.21 -6.47
N ASP A 107 -13.45 -7.18 -7.70
CA ASP A 107 -14.86 -7.45 -7.99
C ASP A 107 -15.18 -8.93 -8.28
N GLY A 108 -14.21 -9.85 -8.16
CA GLY A 108 -14.46 -11.26 -8.50
C GLY A 108 -13.30 -12.25 -8.42
N GLY A 109 -12.11 -11.87 -7.93
CA GLY A 109 -10.97 -12.79 -7.88
C GLY A 109 -9.95 -12.60 -6.75
N THR A 110 -9.98 -11.47 -6.02
CA THR A 110 -8.97 -11.13 -5.00
C THR A 110 -9.52 -11.05 -3.58
N THR A 111 -10.66 -11.69 -3.27
CA THR A 111 -11.16 -11.77 -1.90
C THR A 111 -10.18 -12.58 -1.05
N PRO A 112 -9.55 -11.97 -0.02
CA PRO A 112 -8.59 -12.68 0.83
C PRO A 112 -9.29 -13.84 1.56
N PRO A 113 -8.64 -15.01 1.73
CA PRO A 113 -9.17 -16.05 2.59
C PRO A 113 -9.39 -15.50 4.00
N PRO A 114 -10.48 -15.91 4.67
CA PRO A 114 -10.74 -15.49 6.04
C PRO A 114 -9.60 -15.93 6.96
N GLY A 115 -9.29 -15.07 7.93
CA GLY A 115 -8.25 -15.31 8.93
C GLY A 115 -7.58 -14.04 9.41
N SER A 116 -6.73 -14.20 10.42
CA SER A 116 -5.88 -13.14 10.96
C SER A 116 -4.46 -13.26 10.42
N PHE A 117 -3.88 -12.13 10.02
CA PHE A 117 -2.56 -12.05 9.39
C PHE A 117 -1.58 -11.26 10.24
N ALA A 118 -0.35 -11.75 10.32
CA ALA A 118 0.77 -11.12 11.00
C ALA A 118 1.60 -10.25 10.06
N SER A 119 1.70 -10.61 8.78
CA SER A 119 2.43 -9.84 7.77
C SER A 119 1.83 -10.05 6.38
N LEU A 120 2.09 -9.07 5.51
CA LEU A 120 1.63 -9.01 4.12
C LEU A 120 2.78 -8.54 3.23
N SER A 121 3.00 -9.22 2.12
CA SER A 121 3.86 -8.80 1.02
C SER A 121 3.01 -8.70 -0.24
N VAL A 122 3.16 -7.62 -0.99
CA VAL A 122 2.45 -7.39 -2.25
C VAL A 122 3.49 -7.28 -3.36
N GLY A 123 3.39 -8.19 -4.33
CA GLY A 123 4.17 -8.18 -5.56
C GLY A 123 3.41 -7.50 -6.69
N TRP A 124 3.89 -7.69 -7.92
CA TRP A 124 3.30 -7.05 -9.10
C TRP A 124 1.86 -7.48 -9.38
N THR A 125 1.62 -8.80 -9.47
CA THR A 125 0.30 -9.39 -9.75
C THR A 125 -0.30 -10.15 -8.57
N HIS A 126 0.43 -10.36 -7.48
CA HIS A 126 0.05 -11.24 -6.36
C HIS A 126 0.30 -10.61 -5.00
N ALA A 127 -0.33 -11.17 -3.96
CA ALA A 127 0.02 -10.92 -2.57
C ALA A 127 0.32 -12.23 -1.83
N CYS A 128 1.04 -12.13 -0.73
CA CYS A 128 1.34 -13.24 0.18
C CYS A 128 1.16 -12.74 1.62
N GLY A 129 0.55 -13.54 2.49
CA GLY A 129 0.32 -13.15 3.88
C GLY A 129 0.67 -14.28 4.84
N ILE A 130 1.28 -13.97 5.98
CA ILE A 130 1.53 -14.97 7.02
C ILE A 130 0.38 -14.92 8.01
N LYS A 131 -0.30 -16.05 8.25
CA LYS A 131 -1.36 -16.13 9.25
C LYS A 131 -0.79 -16.15 10.66
N THR A 132 -1.56 -15.66 11.63
CA THR A 132 -1.16 -15.65 13.04
C THR A 132 -1.17 -17.04 13.68
N ASP A 133 -1.90 -18.00 13.12
CA ASP A 133 -2.23 -19.29 13.74
C ASP A 133 -1.55 -20.51 13.09
N ALA A 134 -1.06 -20.44 11.85
CA ALA A 134 -0.58 -21.65 11.14
C ALA A 134 0.48 -21.46 10.03
N GLY A 135 1.19 -20.32 9.96
CA GLY A 135 2.26 -20.10 8.95
C GLY A 135 1.82 -19.40 7.66
N THR A 136 2.65 -19.46 6.61
CA THR A 136 2.51 -18.67 5.36
C THR A 136 1.31 -19.10 4.52
N VAL A 137 0.50 -18.14 4.06
CA VAL A 137 -0.63 -18.33 3.16
C VAL A 137 -0.47 -17.47 1.90
N PHE A 138 -0.65 -18.10 0.74
CA PHE A 138 -0.62 -17.41 -0.54
C PHE A 138 -1.92 -16.61 -0.72
N LEU A 139 -1.82 -15.29 -0.82
CA LEU A 139 -2.95 -14.39 -1.10
C LEU A 139 -2.96 -14.12 -2.61
N ARG A 140 -3.23 -15.18 -3.40
CA ARG A 140 -3.25 -15.27 -4.88
C ARG A 140 -2.84 -14.04 -5.70
N GLY A 141 -2.03 -14.27 -6.75
CA GLY A 141 -2.06 -13.41 -7.93
C GLY A 141 -2.30 -14.18 -9.21
N HIS A 142 -2.62 -13.41 -10.25
CA HIS A 142 -2.72 -13.89 -11.63
C HIS A 142 -1.34 -14.25 -12.19
#